data_AF-A0A1M6PWY5-F1
#
_entry.id   AF-A0A1M6PWY5-F1
#
_cell.length_a   1.000
_cell.length_b   1.000
_cell.length_c   1.000
_cell.angle_alpha   90.00
_cell.angle_beta   90.00
_cell.angle_gamma   90.00
#
_symmetry.space_group_name_H-M   'P 1'
#
loop_
_entity.id
_entity.type
_entity.pdbx_description
1 polymer ?
#
loop_
_entity_poly.entity_id
_entity_poly.type
_entity_poly.pdbx_seq_one_letter_code
_entity_poly.pdbx_strand_id
1 'polypeptide(L)'
;MKILLNLEIQYDTSTKECKVVSCTQEGKLEKQGNKGQGNRIEHILGKSEVRYGILTLGTNNPVGDSIPKDSRITVKYRKDGKTIYKKEVNTHKSVKGRVNGLTEMYDKHHELQEDAIIEVKYSLNDKILEIKTIYNR
;
A
#
# COMPACT_ATOMS: atom_id res chain seq x y z
N MET A 1 8.58 17.55 24.61
CA MET A 1 7.84 17.15 23.40
C MET A 1 7.82 18.35 22.44
N LYS A 2 8.26 18.19 21.19
CA LYS A 2 8.31 19.28 20.19
C LYS A 2 7.30 18.97 19.08
N ILE A 3 6.47 19.94 18.72
CA ILE A 3 5.49 19.85 17.64
C ILE A 3 5.87 20.91 16.60
N LEU A 4 5.96 20.51 15.33
CA LEU A 4 6.16 21.41 14.19
C LEU A 4 4.81 21.61 13.48
N LEU A 5 4.41 22.87 13.35
CA LEU A 5 3.16 23.28 12.70
C LEU A 5 3.49 24.23 11.55
N ASN A 6 2.85 24.00 10.41
CA ASN A 6 2.76 24.95 9.31
C ASN A 6 1.39 25.63 9.40
N LEU A 7 1.42 26.94 9.60
CA LEU A 7 0.22 27.78 9.70
C LEU A 7 0.16 28.70 8.50
N GLU A 8 -0.94 28.67 7.78
CA GLU A 8 -1.27 29.64 6.75
C GLU A 8 -2.30 30.62 7.32
N ILE A 9 -1.89 31.88 7.42
CA ILE A 9 -2.72 32.95 7.96
C ILE A 9 -2.96 33.94 6.83
N GLN A 10 -4.23 34.19 6.56
CA GLN A 10 -4.64 35.26 5.66
C GLN A 10 -5.01 36.46 6.51
N TYR A 11 -4.35 37.58 6.22
CA TYR A 11 -4.61 38.86 6.85
C TYR A 11 -5.43 39.73 5.91
N ASP A 12 -6.61 40.15 6.36
CA ASP A 12 -7.43 41.11 5.63
C ASP A 12 -7.04 42.53 6.06
N THR A 13 -6.44 43.28 5.13
CA THR A 13 -5.96 44.64 5.38
C THR A 13 -7.09 45.65 5.55
N SER A 14 -8.31 45.35 5.09
CA SER A 14 -9.45 46.27 5.13
C SER A 14 -10.16 46.21 6.48
N THR A 15 -10.30 45.00 7.04
CA THR A 15 -10.93 44.78 8.35
C THR A 15 -9.91 44.68 9.49
N LYS A 16 -8.61 44.55 9.16
CA LYS A 16 -7.50 44.30 10.10
C LYS A 16 -7.66 43.00 10.88
N GLU A 17 -8.31 42.01 10.28
CA GLU A 17 -8.54 40.71 10.92
C GLU A 17 -7.61 39.65 10.33
N CYS A 18 -7.06 38.81 11.21
CA CYS A 18 -6.29 37.63 10.84
C CYS A 18 -7.20 36.40 10.88
N LYS A 19 -7.27 35.67 9.77
CA LYS A 19 -7.96 34.39 9.72
C LYS A 19 -6.94 33.28 9.47
N VAL A 20 -6.93 32.27 10.33
CA VAL A 20 -6.18 31.05 10.08
C VAL A 20 -6.90 30.29 8.97
N VAL A 21 -6.28 30.19 7.81
CA VAL A 21 -6.84 29.50 6.64
C VAL A 21 -6.51 28.02 6.72
N SER A 22 -5.32 27.67 7.20
CA SER A 22 -4.89 26.29 7.35
C SER A 22 -3.90 26.15 8.50
N CYS A 23 -3.98 25.01 9.20
CA CYS A 23 -3.01 24.61 10.21
C CYS A 23 -2.73 23.12 10.01
N THR A 24 -1.53 22.78 9.56
CA THR A 24 -1.12 21.40 9.36
C THR A 24 0.10 21.09 10.21
N GLN A 25 0.08 19.92 10.84
CA GLN A 25 1.21 19.42 11.61
C GLN A 25 2.12 18.61 10.70
N GLU A 26 3.41 18.93 10.67
CA GLU A 26 4.40 18.01 10.11
C GLU A 26 4.71 16.96 11.18
N GLY A 27 3.93 15.89 11.15
CA GLY A 27 4.14 14.69 11.96
C GLY A 27 3.68 13.49 11.15
N LYS A 28 4.53 12.47 11.02
CA LYS A 28 4.18 11.17 10.43
C LYS A 28 2.97 10.58 11.14
N LEU A 29 1.78 10.86 10.64
CA LEU A 29 0.52 10.23 11.01
C LEU A 29 -0.39 10.28 9.77
N GLU A 30 -0.10 9.41 8.81
CA GLU A 30 -1.10 9.04 7.81
C GLU A 30 -2.17 8.17 8.48
N LYS A 31 -3.15 8.84 9.06
CA LYS A 31 -4.50 8.30 9.23
C LYS A 31 -5.49 9.42 8.92
N GLN A 32 -5.90 9.53 7.67
CA GLN A 32 -7.23 10.03 7.33
C GLN A 32 -7.71 9.41 6.03
N GLY A 33 -8.88 8.78 6.12
CA GLY A 33 -9.44 7.94 5.08
C GLY A 33 -10.00 8.75 3.92
N ASN A 34 -9.60 8.37 2.71
CA ASN A 34 -10.41 8.56 1.51
C ASN A 34 -11.39 7.39 1.40
N LYS A 35 -12.64 7.61 1.84
CA LYS A 35 -13.79 6.80 1.42
C LYS A 35 -13.90 6.90 -0.11
N GLY A 36 -13.35 5.92 -0.83
CA GLY A 36 -13.49 5.78 -2.28
C GLY A 36 -12.21 5.39 -3.04
N GLN A 37 -11.03 5.55 -2.44
CA GLN A 37 -9.77 5.06 -2.99
C GLN A 37 -9.37 3.80 -2.22
N GLY A 38 -9.62 2.63 -2.80
CA GLY A 38 -9.29 1.36 -2.16
C GLY A 38 -7.87 1.38 -1.62
N ASN A 39 -7.74 1.09 -0.32
CA ASN A 39 -6.52 1.10 0.47
C ASN A 39 -5.31 0.68 -0.35
N ARG A 40 -4.33 1.58 -0.52
CA ARG A 40 -3.05 1.30 -1.19
C ARG A 40 -1.91 1.53 -0.22
N ILE A 41 -0.83 0.79 -0.38
CA ILE A 41 0.43 0.98 0.35
C ILE A 41 1.60 0.80 -0.60
N GLU A 42 2.73 1.42 -0.26
CA GLU A 42 4.03 1.05 -0.83
C GLU A 42 4.66 -0.04 0.03
N HIS A 43 5.30 -1.01 -0.62
CA HIS A 43 5.99 -2.12 0.04
C HIS A 43 7.32 -2.38 -0.66
N ILE A 44 8.38 -2.54 0.12
CA ILE A 44 9.70 -2.91 -0.38
C ILE A 44 9.82 -4.43 -0.30
N LEU A 45 10.06 -5.09 -1.42
CA LEU A 45 10.18 -6.54 -1.47
C LEU A 45 11.44 -7.01 -0.74
N GLY A 46 11.26 -7.78 0.33
CA GLY A 46 12.37 -8.40 1.05
C GLY A 46 12.93 -9.62 0.32
N LYS A 47 14.21 -9.92 0.52
CA LYS A 47 14.88 -11.10 -0.02
C LYS A 47 14.11 -12.41 0.14
N SER A 48 13.62 -12.64 1.36
CA SER A 48 12.87 -13.86 1.71
C SER A 48 11.52 -13.92 1.00
N GLU A 49 10.89 -12.79 0.73
CA GLU A 49 9.61 -12.71 0.04
C GLU A 49 9.74 -13.20 -1.40
N VAL A 50 10.71 -12.64 -2.12
CA VAL A 50 11.04 -13.03 -3.49
C VAL A 50 11.47 -14.50 -3.53
N ARG A 51 12.42 -14.88 -2.68
CA ARG A 51 12.98 -16.25 -2.65
C ARG A 51 11.93 -17.33 -2.38
N TYR A 52 11.00 -17.08 -1.45
CA TYR A 52 10.00 -18.08 -1.04
C TYR A 52 8.66 -17.93 -1.75
N GLY A 53 8.51 -16.96 -2.65
CA GLY A 53 7.24 -16.74 -3.34
C GLY A 53 6.12 -16.33 -2.39
N ILE A 54 6.41 -15.42 -1.46
CA ILE A 54 5.45 -14.91 -0.48
C ILE A 54 5.43 -13.38 -0.49
N LEU A 55 4.33 -12.79 -0.03
CA LEU A 55 4.24 -11.36 0.26
C LEU A 55 3.68 -11.20 1.68
N THR A 56 4.33 -10.41 2.51
CA THR A 56 4.02 -10.21 3.92
C THR A 56 3.86 -8.73 4.23
N LEU A 57 2.62 -8.24 4.18
CA LEU A 57 2.31 -6.83 4.42
C LEU A 57 2.17 -6.51 5.92
N GLY A 58 1.92 -7.53 6.76
CA GLY A 58 1.61 -7.33 8.18
C GLY A 58 0.26 -6.65 8.42
N THR A 59 -0.10 -6.39 9.68
CA THR A 59 -1.41 -5.81 10.06
C THR A 59 -1.34 -4.33 10.42
N ASN A 60 -0.16 -3.72 10.40
CA ASN A 60 0.03 -2.32 10.78
C ASN A 60 -0.36 -1.34 9.67
N ASN A 61 -0.90 -1.84 8.55
CA ASN A 61 -1.39 -1.02 7.45
C ASN A 61 -2.76 -1.53 6.96
N PRO A 62 -3.54 -0.66 6.28
CA PRO A 62 -4.92 -0.97 5.91
C PRO A 62 -5.05 -2.13 4.92
N VAL A 63 -4.07 -2.36 4.05
CA VAL A 63 -4.11 -3.41 3.03
C VAL A 63 -3.88 -4.77 3.66
N GLY A 64 -2.78 -4.92 4.39
CA GLY A 64 -2.45 -6.17 5.06
C GLY A 64 -3.44 -6.54 6.16
N ASP A 65 -4.04 -5.56 6.85
CA ASP A 65 -5.15 -5.81 7.77
C ASP A 65 -6.46 -6.20 7.06
N SER A 66 -6.64 -5.79 5.80
CA SER A 66 -7.83 -6.18 5.01
C SER A 66 -7.71 -7.59 4.42
N ILE A 67 -6.51 -8.14 4.26
CA ILE A 67 -6.32 -9.47 3.70
C ILE A 67 -6.74 -10.53 4.74
N PRO A 68 -7.78 -11.34 4.46
CA PRO A 68 -8.26 -12.35 5.39
C PRO A 68 -7.27 -13.52 5.50
N LYS A 69 -7.31 -14.24 6.62
CA LYS A 69 -6.58 -15.50 6.82
C LYS A 69 -7.30 -16.65 6.11
N ASP A 70 -6.54 -17.70 5.77
CA ASP A 70 -7.06 -18.97 5.22
C ASP A 70 -8.14 -18.80 4.14
N SER A 71 -7.89 -17.89 3.21
CA SER A 71 -8.87 -17.47 2.22
C SER A 71 -8.29 -17.52 0.82
N ARG A 72 -9.11 -17.89 -0.15
CA ARG A 72 -8.75 -17.78 -1.56
C ARG A 72 -8.95 -16.34 -2.04
N ILE A 73 -7.91 -15.77 -2.64
CA ILE A 73 -7.92 -14.43 -3.24
C ILE A 73 -7.34 -14.49 -4.65
N THR A 74 -7.64 -13.49 -5.48
CA THR A 74 -6.99 -13.32 -6.78
C THR A 74 -5.86 -12.30 -6.66
N VAL A 75 -4.66 -12.66 -7.09
CA VAL A 75 -3.54 -11.72 -7.24
C VAL A 75 -3.43 -11.29 -8.69
N LYS A 76 -3.34 -9.99 -8.91
CA LYS A 76 -3.08 -9.37 -10.22
C LYS A 76 -1.81 -8.55 -10.14
N TYR A 77 -0.89 -8.77 -11.08
CA TYR A 77 0.25 -7.88 -11.27
C TYR A 77 0.04 -7.02 -12.50
N ARG A 78 0.19 -5.71 -12.33
CA ARG A 78 -0.01 -4.69 -13.35
C ARG A 78 1.30 -4.01 -13.71
N LYS A 79 1.57 -3.95 -15.01
CA LYS A 79 2.71 -3.25 -15.61
C LYS A 79 2.20 -2.40 -16.77
N ASP A 80 2.62 -1.15 -16.85
CA ASP A 80 2.20 -0.20 -17.91
C ASP A 80 0.67 -0.12 -18.09
N GLY A 81 -0.06 -0.16 -16.97
CA GLY A 81 -1.53 -0.10 -16.94
C GLY A 81 -2.25 -1.42 -17.31
N LYS A 82 -1.54 -2.43 -17.79
CA LYS A 82 -2.09 -3.73 -18.20
C LYS A 82 -1.89 -4.78 -17.12
N THR A 83 -2.84 -5.72 -16.99
CA THR A 83 -2.66 -6.90 -16.13
C THR A 83 -1.84 -7.92 -16.91
N ILE A 84 -0.62 -8.21 -16.46
CA ILE A 84 0.29 -9.15 -17.13
C ILE A 84 0.41 -10.49 -16.40
N TYR A 85 -0.05 -10.56 -15.16
CA TYR A 85 -0.19 -11.80 -14.42
C TYR A 85 -1.45 -11.78 -13.57
N LYS A 86 -2.13 -12.92 -13.51
CA LYS A 86 -3.34 -13.13 -12.70
C LYS A 86 -3.36 -14.58 -12.23
N LYS A 87 -3.47 -14.80 -10.92
CA LYS A 87 -3.55 -16.14 -10.34
C LYS A 87 -4.39 -16.14 -9.07
N GLU A 88 -5.18 -17.20 -8.88
CA GLU A 88 -5.80 -17.47 -7.60
C GLU A 88 -4.81 -18.12 -6.65
N VAL A 89 -4.70 -17.58 -5.44
CA VAL A 89 -3.81 -18.07 -4.40
C VAL A 89 -4.52 -18.11 -3.07
N ASN A 90 -3.95 -18.86 -2.13
CA ASN A 90 -4.45 -18.91 -0.76
C ASN A 90 -3.62 -17.98 0.12
N THR A 91 -4.30 -17.21 0.96
CA THR A 91 -3.66 -16.47 2.04
C THR A 91 -3.17 -17.42 3.12
N HIS A 92 -2.23 -16.97 3.94
CA HIS A 92 -1.66 -17.81 4.98
C HIS A 92 -2.73 -18.20 6.02
N LYS A 93 -2.65 -19.43 6.54
CA LYS A 93 -3.62 -19.97 7.51
C LYS A 93 -3.66 -19.17 8.81
N SER A 94 -2.50 -18.84 9.37
CA SER A 94 -2.39 -18.20 10.69
C SER A 94 -1.94 -16.74 10.67
N VAL A 95 -1.33 -16.27 9.57
CA VAL A 95 -0.65 -14.97 9.50
C VAL A 95 -1.48 -14.05 8.63
N LYS A 96 -2.04 -12.98 9.23
CA LYS A 96 -2.85 -12.00 8.50
C LYS A 96 -1.94 -11.13 7.62
N GLY A 97 -2.43 -10.70 6.46
CA GLY A 97 -1.63 -9.90 5.53
C GLY A 97 -0.53 -10.66 4.79
N ARG A 98 -0.46 -11.99 4.95
CA ARG A 98 0.50 -12.85 4.23
C ARG A 98 -0.18 -13.62 3.10
N VAL A 99 0.41 -13.54 1.92
CA VAL A 99 -0.01 -14.24 0.70
C VAL A 99 1.10 -15.18 0.27
N ASN A 100 0.76 -16.43 -0.04
CA ASN A 100 1.71 -17.44 -0.49
C ASN A 100 1.47 -17.78 -1.97
N GLY A 101 2.42 -18.49 -2.60
CA GLY A 101 2.25 -19.03 -3.96
C GLY A 101 2.55 -18.04 -5.07
N LEU A 102 3.41 -17.06 -4.78
CA LEU A 102 3.84 -16.01 -5.71
C LEU A 102 5.14 -16.32 -6.45
N THR A 103 5.75 -17.50 -6.24
CA THR A 103 7.01 -17.93 -6.88
C THR A 103 6.98 -17.70 -8.38
N GLU A 104 5.94 -18.19 -9.06
CA GLU A 104 5.78 -18.04 -10.50
C GLU A 104 5.72 -16.57 -10.96
N MET A 105 5.13 -15.69 -10.15
CA MET A 105 5.07 -14.26 -10.45
C MET A 105 6.47 -13.64 -10.39
N TYR A 106 7.23 -13.94 -9.33
CA TYR A 106 8.58 -13.42 -9.17
C TYR A 106 9.56 -13.99 -10.20
N ASP A 107 9.44 -15.28 -10.54
CA ASP A 107 10.30 -15.92 -11.55
C ASP A 107 10.09 -15.34 -12.96
N LYS A 108 8.85 -15.00 -13.31
CA LYS A 108 8.49 -14.50 -14.66
C LYS A 108 8.67 -12.98 -14.83
N HIS A 109 8.82 -12.24 -13.74
CA HIS A 109 8.85 -10.78 -13.75
C HIS A 109 10.08 -10.28 -13.00
N HIS A 110 11.21 -10.20 -13.70
CA HIS A 110 12.52 -9.83 -13.15
C HIS A 110 12.55 -8.46 -12.46
N GLU A 111 11.61 -7.57 -12.76
CA GLU A 111 11.45 -6.31 -12.03
C GLU A 111 10.93 -6.45 -10.59
N LEU A 112 10.41 -7.63 -10.21
CA LEU A 112 9.95 -7.94 -8.87
C LEU A 112 11.04 -8.68 -8.09
N GLN A 113 12.20 -8.04 -7.96
CA GLN A 113 13.37 -8.55 -7.26
C GLN A 113 13.50 -7.96 -5.85
N GLU A 114 14.52 -8.40 -5.11
CA GLU A 114 14.88 -7.84 -3.80
C GLU A 114 15.02 -6.31 -3.90
N ASP A 115 14.54 -5.59 -2.89
CA ASP A 115 14.52 -4.13 -2.79
C ASP A 115 13.63 -3.39 -3.80
N ALA A 116 12.91 -4.09 -4.68
CA ALA A 116 11.94 -3.46 -5.57
C ALA A 116 10.78 -2.84 -4.78
N ILE A 117 10.34 -1.66 -5.21
CA ILE A 117 9.24 -0.92 -4.56
C ILE A 117 7.96 -1.15 -5.35
N ILE A 118 6.97 -1.74 -4.68
CA ILE A 118 5.66 -2.05 -5.25
C ILE A 118 4.55 -1.25 -4.56
N GLU A 119 3.56 -0.83 -5.34
CA GLU A 119 2.25 -0.39 -4.86
C GLU A 119 1.38 -1.64 -4.71
N VAL A 120 0.76 -1.79 -3.55
CA VAL A 120 -0.16 -2.90 -3.25
C VAL A 120 -1.53 -2.35 -2.87
N LYS A 121 -2.57 -2.88 -3.49
CA LYS A 121 -3.97 -2.54 -3.22
C LYS A 121 -4.80 -3.79 -3.01
N TYR A 122 -5.69 -3.79 -2.03
CA TYR A 122 -6.63 -4.91 -1.83
C TYR A 122 -8.09 -4.46 -1.87
N SER A 123 -8.91 -5.18 -2.64
CA SER A 123 -10.37 -5.05 -2.66
C SER A 123 -11.00 -6.16 -1.82
N LEU A 124 -11.67 -5.80 -0.73
CA LEU A 124 -12.40 -6.74 0.13
C LEU A 124 -13.58 -7.40 -0.60
N ASN A 125 -14.31 -6.62 -1.40
CA ASN A 125 -15.50 -7.08 -2.11
C ASN A 125 -15.13 -8.10 -3.20
N ASP A 126 -14.11 -7.76 -4.00
CA ASP A 126 -13.70 -8.61 -5.13
C ASP A 126 -12.72 -9.70 -4.71
N LYS A 127 -12.16 -9.61 -3.51
CA LYS A 127 -11.04 -10.44 -3.01
C LYS A 127 -9.84 -10.40 -3.97
N ILE A 128 -9.50 -9.20 -4.45
CA ILE A 128 -8.41 -8.98 -5.41
C ILE A 128 -7.29 -8.19 -4.75
N LEU A 129 -6.08 -8.75 -4.78
CA LEU A 129 -4.84 -8.05 -4.49
C LEU A 129 -4.22 -7.59 -5.82
N GLU A 130 -4.10 -6.28 -6.01
CA GLU A 130 -3.39 -5.69 -7.13
C GLU A 130 -1.99 -5.26 -6.68
N ILE A 131 -0.99 -5.64 -7.47
CA ILE A 131 0.42 -5.29 -7.29
C ILE A 131 0.86 -4.52 -8.53
N LYS A 132 1.61 -3.42 -8.34
CA LYS A 132 2.20 -2.63 -9.42
C LYS A 132 3.61 -2.19 -9.03
N THR A 133 4.57 -2.24 -9.94
CA THR A 133 5.92 -1.71 -9.67
C THR A 133 5.91 -0.18 -9.77
N ILE A 134 6.56 0.50 -8.82
CA ILE A 134 6.70 1.96 -8.82
C ILE A 134 8.12 2.34 -9.27
N TYR A 135 9.14 1.71 -8.69
CA TYR A 135 10.55 1.94 -8.98
C TYR A 135 11.33 0.63 -8.95
N ASN A 136 12.30 0.51 -9.85
CA ASN A 136 13.31 -0.54 -9.86
C ASN A 136 14.66 0.16 -9.77
N ARG A 137 15.44 -0.11 -8.72
CA ARG A 137 16.80 0.45 -8.55
C ARG A 137 17.79 -0.30 -9.43
#